data_AF-A0A7S2XM32-F1
#
_entry.id   AF-A0A7S2XM32-F1
#
_cell.length_a   1.000
_cell.length_b   1.000
_cell.length_c   1.000
_cell.angle_alpha   90.00
_cell.angle_beta   90.00
_cell.angle_gamma   90.00
#
_symmetry.space_group_name_H-M   'P 1'
#
loop_
_entity.id
_entity.type
_entity.pdbx_description
1 polymer ?
#
loop_
_entity_poly.entity_id
_entity_poly.type
_entity_poly.pdbx_seq_one_letter_code
_entity_poly.pdbx_strand_id
1 'polypeptide(L)'
;TENSKGGRTSDLYRIVKLIMDRNLNPVIIFSFSKKDCEKYALDLNKEDYTDDIEKDLISQVYSNAIESLGEDDKLLPQVQALLPLLKRGIGIHHGGLLPILKEIVEILFSEGLIKALFATETFSIGINMPAKTVVFTSTRKWDGTDFRWVTS
;
A
#
# COMPACT_ATOMS: atom_id res chain seq x y z
N THR A 1 19.58 10.12 19.82
CA THR A 1 18.39 10.79 19.22
C THR A 1 17.44 9.77 18.57
N GLU A 2 17.15 8.66 19.26
CA GLU A 2 16.46 7.49 18.66
C GLU A 2 14.97 7.34 19.03
N ASN A 3 14.38 8.28 19.78
CA ASN A 3 13.04 8.11 20.35
C ASN A 3 11.86 8.58 19.46
N SER A 4 12.11 8.99 18.21
CA SER A 4 11.08 9.60 17.34
C SER A 4 10.43 8.63 16.34
N LYS A 5 10.99 7.44 16.10
CA LYS A 5 10.48 6.49 15.10
C LYS A 5 9.32 5.62 15.59
N GLY A 6 9.24 5.35 16.90
CA GLY A 6 8.15 4.55 17.49
C GLY A 6 6.80 5.26 17.53
N GLY A 7 6.80 6.57 17.81
CA GLY A 7 5.56 7.37 17.86
C GLY A 7 4.87 7.49 16.50
N ARG A 8 5.66 7.68 15.43
CA ARG A 8 5.14 7.93 14.08
C ARG A 8 4.35 6.75 13.49
N THR A 9 4.81 5.52 13.70
CA THR A 9 4.05 4.31 13.33
C THR A 9 2.73 4.24 14.11
N SER A 10 2.76 4.54 15.41
CA SER A 10 1.56 4.48 16.25
C SER A 10 0.50 5.50 15.85
N ASP A 11 0.91 6.68 15.40
CA ASP A 11 -0.01 7.73 14.93
C ASP A 11 -0.62 7.38 13.57
N LEU A 12 0.17 6.82 12.65
CA LEU A 12 -0.35 6.39 11.35
C LEU A 12 -1.39 5.28 11.50
N TYR A 13 -1.14 4.31 12.39
CA TYR A 13 -2.12 3.28 12.73
C TYR A 13 -3.43 3.91 13.23
N ARG A 14 -3.36 4.87 14.16
CA ARG A 14 -4.56 5.57 14.69
C ARG A 14 -5.32 6.31 13.59
N ILE A 15 -4.60 6.97 12.67
CA ILE A 15 -5.20 7.69 11.55
C ILE A 15 -5.92 6.73 10.62
N VAL A 16 -5.28 5.63 10.20
CA VAL A 16 -5.89 4.64 9.32
C VAL A 16 -7.12 4.01 9.99
N LYS A 17 -7.02 3.65 11.27
CA LYS A 17 -8.15 3.14 12.03
C LYS A 17 -9.33 4.13 12.06
N LEU A 18 -9.06 5.40 12.34
CA LEU A 18 -10.09 6.44 12.34
C LEU A 18 -10.74 6.63 10.96
N ILE A 19 -9.97 6.51 9.87
CA ILE A 19 -10.49 6.57 8.50
C ILE A 19 -11.46 5.41 8.25
N MET A 20 -11.09 4.19 8.65
CA MET A 20 -11.92 3.00 8.49
C MET A 20 -13.21 3.11 9.33
N ASP A 21 -13.09 3.46 10.61
CA ASP A 21 -14.23 3.61 11.54
C ASP A 21 -15.24 4.69 11.07
N ARG A 22 -14.78 5.68 10.29
CA ARG A 22 -15.60 6.78 9.77
C ARG A 22 -16.08 6.54 8.33
N ASN A 23 -15.85 5.36 7.75
CA ASN A 23 -16.19 5.02 6.37
C ASN A 23 -15.58 5.98 5.31
N LEU A 24 -14.39 6.50 5.61
CA LEU A 24 -13.62 7.40 4.76
C LEU A 24 -12.63 6.66 3.84
N ASN A 25 -12.76 5.34 3.75
CA ASN A 25 -12.02 4.46 2.85
C ASN A 25 -12.64 4.43 1.43
N PRO A 26 -11.84 4.16 0.37
CA PRO A 26 -10.43 3.79 0.43
C PRO A 26 -9.49 4.99 0.66
N VAL A 27 -8.35 4.72 1.29
CA VAL A 27 -7.30 5.70 1.59
C VAL A 27 -5.99 5.38 0.86
N ILE A 28 -5.37 6.41 0.28
CA ILE A 28 -4.00 6.35 -0.22
C ILE A 28 -3.07 7.05 0.79
N ILE A 29 -2.06 6.32 1.26
CA ILE A 29 -1.03 6.83 2.16
C ILE A 29 0.26 7.02 1.35
N PHE A 30 0.61 8.27 1.07
CA PHE A 30 1.83 8.61 0.36
C PHE A 30 3.05 8.67 1.29
N SER A 31 4.09 7.96 0.88
CA SER A 31 5.43 8.03 1.46
C SER A 31 6.50 8.21 0.38
N PHE A 32 7.57 8.92 0.70
CA PHE A 32 8.67 9.17 -0.24
C PHE A 32 9.68 8.01 -0.31
N SER A 33 9.48 6.94 0.45
CA SER A 33 10.40 5.81 0.57
C SER A 33 9.68 4.48 0.35
N LYS A 34 10.24 3.64 -0.53
CA LYS A 34 9.75 2.26 -0.78
C LYS A 34 9.74 1.46 0.53
N LYS A 35 10.84 1.56 1.28
CA LYS A 35 11.01 0.91 2.59
C LYS A 35 9.95 1.36 3.60
N ASP A 36 9.57 2.64 3.58
CA ASP A 36 8.55 3.15 4.49
C ASP A 36 7.16 2.63 4.10
N CYS A 37 6.86 2.50 2.81
CA CYS A 37 5.59 1.91 2.35
C CYS A 37 5.45 0.47 2.86
N GLU A 38 6.48 -0.36 2.65
CA GLU A 38 6.50 -1.75 3.14
C GLU A 38 6.39 -1.81 4.66
N LYS A 39 7.18 -1.01 5.37
CA LYS A 39 7.17 -0.97 6.84
C LYS A 39 5.78 -0.61 7.38
N TYR A 40 5.17 0.47 6.89
CA TYR A 40 3.88 0.92 7.40
C TYR A 40 2.74 -0.04 7.07
N ALA A 41 2.79 -0.70 5.91
CA ALA A 41 1.84 -1.76 5.57
C ALA A 41 1.96 -2.96 6.51
N LEU A 42 3.20 -3.40 6.82
CA LEU A 42 3.44 -4.49 7.76
C LEU A 42 3.01 -4.13 9.20
N ASP A 43 3.22 -2.87 9.61
CA ASP A 43 2.78 -2.37 10.92
C ASP A 43 1.24 -2.44 11.07
N LEU A 44 0.49 -2.37 9.96
CA LEU A 44 -0.97 -2.51 9.91
C LEU A 44 -1.49 -3.94 9.72
N ASN A 45 -0.60 -4.92 9.55
CA ASN A 45 -0.97 -6.33 9.26
C ASN A 45 -1.81 -7.01 10.37
N LYS A 46 -2.02 -6.34 11.51
CA LYS A 46 -2.92 -6.83 12.57
C LYS A 46 -4.39 -6.60 12.25
N GLU A 47 -4.70 -5.66 11.38
CA GLU A 47 -6.07 -5.35 10.99
C GLU A 47 -6.49 -6.21 9.78
N ASP A 48 -7.79 -6.40 9.64
CA ASP A 48 -8.39 -7.13 8.52
C ASP A 48 -9.60 -6.32 8.06
N TYR A 49 -9.50 -5.75 6.87
CA TYR A 49 -10.52 -4.86 6.29
C TYR A 49 -11.34 -5.55 5.20
N THR A 50 -11.25 -6.88 5.14
CA THR A 50 -11.90 -7.69 4.11
C THR A 50 -12.72 -8.81 4.72
N ASP A 51 -13.87 -9.09 4.12
CA ASP A 51 -14.64 -10.29 4.43
C ASP A 51 -14.11 -11.53 3.68
N ASP A 52 -14.69 -12.70 3.94
CA ASP A 52 -14.25 -13.96 3.33
C ASP A 52 -14.51 -13.99 1.81
N ILE A 53 -15.55 -13.32 1.33
CA ILE A 53 -15.88 -13.23 -0.10
C ILE A 53 -14.82 -12.36 -0.82
N GLU A 54 -14.49 -11.21 -0.23
CA GLU A 54 -13.44 -10.33 -0.73
C GLU A 54 -12.08 -11.04 -0.75
N LYS A 55 -11.76 -11.81 0.31
CA LYS A 55 -10.51 -12.60 0.38
C LYS A 55 -10.41 -13.64 -0.72
N ASP A 56 -11.51 -14.32 -1.03
CA ASP A 56 -11.53 -15.32 -2.10
C ASP A 56 -11.37 -14.66 -3.46
N LEU A 57 -12.06 -13.55 -3.71
CA LEU A 57 -11.91 -12.78 -4.95
C LEU A 57 -10.47 -12.27 -5.14
N ILE A 58 -9.87 -11.72 -4.07
CA ILE A 58 -8.47 -11.28 -4.07
C ILE A 58 -7.54 -12.46 -4.38
N SER A 59 -7.77 -13.61 -3.76
CA SER A 59 -6.94 -14.81 -3.99
C SER A 59 -7.04 -15.29 -5.43
N GLN A 60 -8.25 -15.30 -6.01
CA GLN A 60 -8.47 -15.69 -7.41
C GLN A 60 -7.78 -14.74 -8.39
N VAL A 61 -7.98 -13.42 -8.24
CA VAL A 61 -7.34 -12.42 -9.10
C VAL A 61 -5.82 -12.53 -9.00
N TYR A 62 -5.30 -12.68 -7.78
CA TYR A 62 -3.87 -12.80 -7.54
C TYR A 62 -3.30 -14.07 -8.20
N SER A 63 -3.89 -15.24 -7.93
CA SER A 63 -3.46 -16.53 -8.48
C SER A 63 -3.45 -16.53 -10.00
N ASN A 64 -4.55 -16.07 -10.63
CA ASN A 64 -4.66 -16.02 -12.09
C ASN A 64 -3.59 -15.13 -12.72
N ALA A 65 -3.24 -14.02 -12.08
CA ALA A 65 -2.20 -13.12 -12.59
C ALA A 65 -0.80 -13.75 -12.44
N ILE A 66 -0.48 -14.30 -11.26
CA ILE A 66 0.86 -14.87 -11.02
C ILE A 66 1.11 -16.19 -11.77
N GLU A 67 0.08 -16.87 -12.26
CA GLU A 67 0.23 -18.09 -13.10
C GLU A 67 1.07 -17.82 -14.36
N SER A 68 1.02 -16.58 -14.87
CA SER A 68 1.82 -16.15 -16.02
C SER A 68 3.31 -15.94 -15.74
N LEU A 69 3.72 -15.94 -14.46
CA LEU A 69 5.12 -15.81 -14.06
C LEU A 69 5.88 -17.13 -14.19
N GLY A 70 7.19 -17.04 -14.40
CA GLY A 70 8.08 -18.20 -14.28
C GLY A 70 8.14 -18.71 -12.84
N GLU A 71 8.47 -19.99 -12.66
CA GLU A 71 8.55 -20.61 -11.33
C GLU A 71 9.53 -19.90 -10.40
N ASP A 72 10.68 -19.44 -10.92
CA ASP A 72 11.66 -18.68 -10.13
C ASP A 72 11.10 -17.33 -9.65
N ASP A 73 10.30 -16.65 -10.48
CA ASP A 73 9.68 -15.37 -10.12
C ASP A 73 8.60 -15.55 -9.04
N LYS A 74 7.85 -16.66 -9.07
CA LYS A 74 6.85 -17.00 -8.04
C LYS A 74 7.48 -17.19 -6.66
N LEU A 75 8.76 -17.56 -6.60
CA LEU A 75 9.52 -17.74 -5.36
C LEU A 75 10.10 -16.44 -4.81
N LEU A 76 9.98 -15.32 -5.53
CA LEU A 76 10.50 -14.04 -5.06
C LEU A 76 9.77 -13.59 -3.77
N PRO A 77 10.50 -13.07 -2.75
CA PRO A 77 9.91 -12.68 -1.48
C PRO A 77 8.75 -11.69 -1.60
N GLN A 78 8.82 -10.75 -2.54
CA GLN A 78 7.76 -9.76 -2.75
C GLN A 78 6.46 -10.38 -3.32
N VAL A 79 6.54 -11.49 -4.05
CA VAL A 79 5.35 -12.20 -4.54
C VAL A 79 4.68 -12.86 -3.33
N GLN A 80 5.45 -13.66 -2.57
CA GLN A 80 4.92 -14.39 -1.42
C GLN A 80 4.41 -13.46 -0.30
N ALA A 81 5.08 -12.33 -0.06
CA ALA A 81 4.72 -11.41 1.02
C ALA A 81 3.52 -10.50 0.69
N LEU A 82 3.20 -10.31 -0.59
CA LEU A 82 2.15 -9.37 -1.00
C LEU A 82 0.74 -9.95 -0.80
N LEU A 83 0.51 -11.22 -1.17
CA LEU A 83 -0.82 -11.84 -1.07
C LEU A 83 -1.42 -11.77 0.35
N PRO A 84 -0.69 -12.08 1.44
CA PRO A 84 -1.23 -11.96 2.80
C PRO A 84 -1.69 -10.54 3.17
N LEU A 85 -1.02 -9.50 2.65
CA LEU A 85 -1.42 -8.10 2.86
C LEU A 85 -2.67 -7.77 2.05
N LEU A 86 -2.69 -8.17 0.78
CA LEU A 86 -3.83 -7.94 -0.10
C LEU A 86 -5.11 -8.56 0.48
N LYS A 87 -5.02 -9.80 0.98
CA LYS A 87 -6.14 -10.51 1.66
C LYS A 87 -6.62 -9.86 2.96
N ARG A 88 -6.02 -8.76 3.40
CA ARG A 88 -6.50 -7.93 4.53
C ARG A 88 -7.03 -6.57 4.06
N GLY A 89 -7.10 -6.36 2.75
CA GLY A 89 -7.44 -5.07 2.15
C GLY A 89 -6.30 -4.04 2.23
N ILE A 90 -5.04 -4.49 2.39
CA ILE A 90 -3.86 -3.63 2.51
C ILE A 90 -2.97 -3.82 1.27
N GLY A 91 -2.69 -2.72 0.56
CA GLY A 91 -1.86 -2.71 -0.64
C GLY A 91 -0.56 -1.94 -0.48
N ILE A 92 0.45 -2.29 -1.27
CA ILE A 92 1.70 -1.53 -1.42
C ILE A 92 1.90 -1.25 -2.91
N HIS A 93 2.28 -0.02 -3.28
CA HIS A 93 2.59 0.38 -4.64
C HIS A 93 3.84 1.27 -4.72
N HIS A 94 4.91 0.76 -5.31
CA HIS A 94 6.09 1.56 -5.62
C HIS A 94 6.86 0.98 -6.80
N GLY A 95 7.74 1.79 -7.40
CA GLY A 95 8.60 1.38 -8.51
C GLY A 95 9.71 0.37 -8.15
N GLY A 96 9.55 -0.39 -7.08
CA GLY A 96 10.40 -1.55 -6.75
C GLY A 96 9.68 -2.88 -6.94
N LEU A 97 8.34 -2.86 -7.00
CA LEU A 97 7.54 -4.04 -7.30
C LEU A 97 7.67 -4.43 -8.77
N LEU A 98 7.54 -5.73 -9.04
CA LEU A 98 7.39 -6.22 -10.41
C LEU A 98 6.19 -5.55 -11.09
N PRO A 99 6.24 -5.29 -12.41
CA PRO A 99 5.13 -4.72 -13.18
C PRO A 99 3.79 -5.41 -12.90
N ILE A 100 3.76 -6.74 -12.96
CA ILE A 100 2.54 -7.52 -12.72
C ILE A 100 1.96 -7.32 -11.31
N LEU A 101 2.81 -7.16 -10.29
CA LEU A 101 2.33 -6.93 -8.92
C LEU A 101 1.72 -5.54 -8.78
N LYS A 102 2.26 -4.53 -9.47
CA LYS A 102 1.66 -3.20 -9.52
C LYS A 102 0.29 -3.26 -10.19
N GLU A 103 0.18 -3.93 -11.33
CA GLU A 103 -1.09 -4.09 -12.06
C GLU A 103 -2.15 -4.78 -11.20
N ILE A 104 -1.80 -5.85 -10.48
CA ILE A 104 -2.73 -6.53 -9.55
C ILE A 104 -3.20 -5.57 -8.45
N VAL A 105 -2.29 -4.81 -7.83
CA VAL A 105 -2.65 -3.83 -6.79
C VAL A 105 -3.57 -2.75 -7.34
N GLU A 106 -3.32 -2.26 -8.56
CA GLU A 106 -4.13 -1.26 -9.24
C GLU A 106 -5.55 -1.76 -9.55
N ILE A 107 -5.67 -3.01 -10.02
CA ILE A 107 -6.96 -3.67 -10.26
C ILE A 107 -7.73 -3.81 -8.95
N LEU A 108 -7.12 -4.41 -7.92
CA LEU A 108 -7.79 -4.66 -6.63
C LEU A 108 -8.18 -3.34 -5.92
N PHE A 109 -7.41 -2.26 -6.09
CA PHE A 109 -7.77 -0.94 -5.56
C PHE A 109 -8.95 -0.33 -6.33
N SER A 110 -8.98 -0.48 -7.65
CA SER A 110 -10.07 0.02 -8.50
C SER A 110 -11.39 -0.71 -8.25
N GLU A 111 -11.33 -2.01 -7.96
CA GLU A 111 -12.49 -2.84 -7.54
C GLU A 111 -12.89 -2.59 -6.07
N GLY A 112 -12.19 -1.70 -5.36
CA GLY A 112 -12.49 -1.35 -3.98
C GLY A 112 -12.14 -2.44 -2.95
N LEU A 113 -11.38 -3.47 -3.33
CA LEU A 113 -10.95 -4.56 -2.45
C LEU A 113 -9.79 -4.13 -1.55
N ILE A 114 -8.94 -3.22 -2.02
CA ILE A 114 -7.91 -2.59 -1.18
C ILE A 114 -8.49 -1.34 -0.51
N LYS A 115 -8.55 -1.34 0.82
CA LYS A 115 -9.09 -0.24 1.64
C LYS A 115 -7.99 0.75 2.05
N ALA A 116 -6.76 0.27 2.23
CA ALA A 116 -5.59 1.09 2.55
C ALA A 116 -4.43 0.78 1.59
N LEU A 117 -3.99 1.78 0.83
CA LEU A 117 -2.91 1.65 -0.13
C LEU A 117 -1.69 2.50 0.27
N PHE A 118 -0.55 1.87 0.48
CA PHE A 118 0.74 2.53 0.72
C PHE A 118 1.46 2.75 -0.58
N ALA A 119 1.61 4.02 -0.99
CA ALA A 119 2.13 4.34 -2.30
C ALA A 119 3.28 5.35 -2.28
N THR A 120 4.21 5.22 -3.23
CA THR A 120 5.15 6.30 -3.56
C THR A 120 4.54 7.28 -4.56
N GLU A 121 5.14 8.47 -4.68
CA GLU A 121 4.69 9.56 -5.57
C GLU A 121 4.40 9.11 -7.01
N THR A 122 5.14 8.14 -7.56
CA THR A 122 4.92 7.66 -8.92
C THR A 122 3.53 7.08 -9.15
N PHE A 123 2.83 6.66 -8.09
CA PHE A 123 1.46 6.18 -8.20
C PHE A 123 0.51 7.28 -8.66
N SER A 124 0.74 8.55 -8.29
CA SER A 124 -0.16 9.65 -8.66
C SER A 124 -0.19 9.98 -10.15
N ILE A 125 0.80 9.51 -10.91
CA ILE A 125 0.86 9.70 -12.36
C ILE A 125 -0.09 8.70 -13.01
N GLY A 126 -1.25 9.16 -13.47
CA GLY A 126 -2.21 8.34 -14.22
C GLY A 126 -3.36 7.74 -13.39
N ILE A 127 -3.60 8.21 -12.16
CA ILE A 127 -4.72 7.73 -11.33
C ILE A 127 -6.06 8.19 -11.90
N ASN A 128 -6.90 7.23 -12.30
CA ASN A 128 -8.36 7.38 -12.40
C ASN A 128 -9.08 6.59 -11.29
N MET A 129 -8.42 6.37 -10.15
CA MET A 129 -8.93 5.51 -9.07
C MET A 129 -9.58 6.35 -7.96
N PRO A 130 -10.77 5.95 -7.47
CA PRO A 130 -11.55 6.71 -6.52
C PRO A 130 -11.02 6.55 -5.08
N ALA A 131 -10.08 7.40 -4.66
CA ALA A 131 -9.72 7.52 -3.24
C ALA A 131 -10.60 8.56 -2.54
N LYS A 132 -11.19 8.20 -1.40
CA LYS A 132 -11.94 9.16 -0.56
C LYS A 132 -11.00 10.00 0.31
N THR A 133 -9.88 9.40 0.73
CA THR A 133 -8.92 10.04 1.62
C THR A 133 -7.50 9.89 1.10
N VAL A 134 -6.69 10.93 1.27
CA VAL A 134 -5.25 10.90 1.01
C VAL A 134 -4.50 11.34 2.26
N VAL A 135 -3.48 10.58 2.66
CA VAL A 135 -2.63 10.86 3.83
C VAL A 135 -1.19 11.04 3.35
N PHE A 136 -0.56 12.15 3.73
CA PHE A 136 0.87 12.36 3.52
C PHE A 136 1.64 12.08 4.81
N THR A 137 2.58 11.14 4.77
CA THR A 137 3.43 10.80 5.94
C THR A 137 4.53 11.84 6.22
N SER A 138 4.83 12.68 5.23
CA SER A 138 5.77 13.79 5.31
C SER A 138 5.40 14.88 4.31
N THR A 139 5.71 16.13 4.65
CA THR A 139 5.61 17.31 3.76
C THR A 139 6.98 17.72 3.18
N ARG A 140 8.03 16.99 3.55
CA ARG A 140 9.41 17.19 3.07
C ARG A 140 9.96 15.92 2.45
N LYS A 141 10.74 16.08 1.38
CA LYS A 141 11.34 14.99 0.60
C LYS A 141 12.83 15.24 0.42
N TRP A 142 13.62 14.16 0.47
CA TRP A 142 15.03 14.17 0.09
C TRP A 142 15.17 14.20 -1.43
N ASP A 143 15.90 15.17 -1.98
CA ASP A 143 16.14 15.30 -3.42
C ASP A 143 17.52 14.78 -3.87
N GLY A 144 18.31 14.25 -2.94
CA GLY A 144 19.70 13.84 -3.16
C GLY A 144 20.70 14.68 -2.38
N THR A 145 20.35 15.92 -2.02
CA THR A 145 21.24 16.84 -1.31
C THR A 145 20.63 17.43 -0.04
N ASP A 146 19.34 17.75 -0.02
CA ASP A 146 18.65 18.25 1.18
C ASP A 146 17.18 17.77 1.26
N PHE A 147 16.58 17.91 2.45
CA PHE A 147 15.15 17.74 2.65
C PHE A 147 14.40 19.03 2.30
N ARG A 148 13.87 19.13 1.09
CA ARG A 148 13.07 20.27 0.65
C ARG A 148 11.57 20.08 0.92
N TRP A 149 10.84 21.18 0.98
CA TRP A 149 9.37 21.17 1.01
C TRP A 149 8.82 20.73 -0.34
N VAL A 150 7.69 20.01 -0.30
CA VAL A 150 6.91 19.72 -1.51
C VAL A 150 6.32 21.03 -2.02
N THR A 151 6.46 21.25 -3.33
CA THR A 151 5.94 22.43 -4.04
C THR A 151 4.66 22.06 -4.80
N SER A 152 3.78 23.04 -5.01
CA SER A 152 2.60 22.91 -5.88
C SER A 152 2.97 22.95 -7.36
#